data_AF-A0AAN9EFQ2-F1
#
_entry.id   AF-A0AAN9EFQ2-F1
#
_cell.length_a   1.000
_cell.length_b   1.000
_cell.length_c   1.000
_cell.angle_alpha   90.00
_cell.angle_beta   90.00
_cell.angle_gamma   90.00
#
_symmetry.space_group_name_H-M   'P 1'
#
loop_
_entity.id
_entity.type
_entity.pdbx_description
1 polymer ?
#
loop_
_entity_poly.entity_id
_entity_poly.type
_entity_poly.pdbx_seq_one_letter_code
_entity_poly.pdbx_strand_id
1 'polypeptide(L)'
;MPTAGIESLTSCLRNPAIYQLCWALLLNISIHQVFTAKFTRAAQSSTEFACIAPPPPLPTLVQLNKLVIEPRLVPTQPVVVTAYYRPLDNDPSLQSTWSHRAWMVAGCTTLLISLGGSIKGAADLHMYVEPIIASYIGYILSDLGSGIYHWGIDNYGDGSTPFVGTQIEAFKGHHKMPWTITRRVFANNLHALARAVTFTVLPIDLVCHNPTVQAFVGCLLVALCLASSSMPGHMGQSRL
;
A
#
# COMPACT_ATOMS: atom_id res chain seq x y z
N MET A 1 23.41 -7.75 35.44
CA MET A 1 23.10 -8.51 34.21
C MET A 1 21.61 -8.73 34.13
N PRO A 2 20.90 -8.22 33.10
CA PRO A 2 19.60 -8.74 32.73
C PRO A 2 19.57 -9.07 31.22
N THR A 3 20.02 -10.27 30.85
CA THR A 3 19.94 -10.77 29.46
C THR A 3 18.67 -11.60 29.21
N ALA A 4 17.95 -12.02 30.24
CA ALA A 4 16.79 -12.89 30.13
C ALA A 4 15.54 -12.24 29.49
N GLY A 5 15.37 -10.92 29.61
CA GLY A 5 14.22 -10.21 29.04
C GLY A 5 14.29 -9.99 27.52
N ILE A 6 15.50 -9.80 26.98
CA ILE A 6 15.72 -9.55 25.55
C ILE A 6 15.61 -10.86 24.75
N GLU A 7 16.02 -12.00 25.31
CA GLU A 7 15.86 -13.31 24.67
C GLU A 7 14.39 -13.74 24.54
N SER A 8 13.54 -13.38 25.51
CA SER A 8 12.10 -13.64 25.45
C SER A 8 11.38 -12.81 24.37
N LEU A 9 11.74 -11.53 24.25
CA LEU A 9 11.24 -10.63 23.19
C LEU A 9 11.71 -11.07 21.79
N THR A 10 12.98 -11.45 21.65
CA THR A 10 13.51 -11.95 20.36
C THR A 10 12.97 -13.32 19.96
N SER A 11 12.54 -14.15 20.92
CA SER A 11 11.80 -15.41 20.69
C SER A 11 10.37 -15.15 20.18
N CYS A 12 9.63 -14.21 20.80
CA CYS A 12 8.31 -13.80 20.33
C CYS A 12 8.35 -13.21 18.91
N LEU A 13 9.35 -12.38 18.60
CA LEU A 13 9.50 -11.76 17.28
C LEU A 13 9.89 -12.73 16.15
N ARG A 14 10.35 -13.94 16.51
CA ARG A 14 10.76 -14.99 15.57
C ARG A 14 9.64 -16.02 15.32
N ASN A 15 8.53 -15.94 16.05
CA ASN A 15 7.45 -16.92 15.94
C ASN A 15 6.51 -16.59 14.76
N PRO A 16 6.49 -17.40 13.68
CA PRO A 16 5.57 -17.22 12.57
C PRO A 16 4.09 -17.29 13.01
N ALA A 17 3.79 -17.92 14.16
CA ALA A 17 2.45 -17.97 14.70
C ALA A 17 1.94 -16.60 15.17
N ILE A 18 2.79 -15.68 15.65
CA ILE A 18 2.37 -14.32 16.03
C ILE A 18 2.06 -13.49 14.79
N TYR A 19 2.85 -13.67 13.71
CA TYR A 19 2.52 -13.10 12.40
C TYR A 19 1.21 -13.68 11.88
N GLN A 20 1.00 -14.99 11.96
CA GLN A 20 -0.24 -15.66 11.56
C GLN A 20 -1.44 -15.29 12.43
N LEU A 21 -1.25 -14.98 13.72
CA LEU A 21 -2.32 -14.54 14.62
C LEU A 21 -2.74 -13.11 14.30
N CYS A 22 -1.77 -12.22 14.05
CA CYS A 22 -2.04 -10.90 13.49
C CYS A 22 -2.73 -11.02 12.13
N TRP A 23 -2.27 -11.94 11.28
CA TRP A 23 -2.87 -12.19 9.96
C TRP A 23 -4.30 -12.76 10.05
N ALA A 24 -4.57 -13.68 10.97
CA ALA A 24 -5.88 -14.30 11.20
C ALA A 24 -6.90 -13.34 11.84
N LEU A 25 -6.45 -12.47 12.76
CA LEU A 25 -7.27 -11.38 13.30
C LEU A 25 -7.61 -10.34 12.23
N LEU A 26 -6.71 -10.11 11.28
CA LEU A 26 -6.92 -9.22 10.13
C LEU A 26 -7.78 -9.85 9.02
N LEU A 27 -7.80 -11.19 8.88
CA LEU A 27 -8.56 -11.89 7.84
C LEU A 27 -10.03 -12.15 8.15
N ASN A 28 -10.45 -12.17 9.41
CA ASN A 28 -11.88 -12.30 9.71
C ASN A 28 -12.70 -11.07 9.28
N ILE A 29 -12.03 -9.96 8.95
CA ILE A 29 -12.64 -8.74 8.36
C ILE A 29 -12.69 -8.83 6.82
N SER A 30 -12.16 -9.90 6.20
CA SER A 30 -12.18 -10.15 4.75
C SER A 30 -13.57 -10.42 4.14
N ILE A 31 -14.65 -10.36 4.92
CA ILE A 31 -16.02 -10.31 4.38
C ILE A 31 -16.18 -9.11 3.39
N HIS A 32 -15.29 -8.11 3.45
CA HIS A 32 -15.31 -6.95 2.56
C HIS A 32 -14.68 -7.12 1.16
N GLN A 33 -14.02 -8.25 0.86
CA GLN A 33 -13.48 -8.53 -0.49
C GLN A 33 -14.59 -8.62 -1.57
N VAL A 34 -15.85 -8.78 -1.15
CA VAL A 34 -17.04 -8.77 -2.04
C VAL A 34 -17.45 -7.36 -2.46
N PHE A 35 -17.10 -6.31 -1.69
CA PHE A 35 -17.54 -4.93 -1.98
C PHE A 35 -16.56 -4.16 -2.85
N THR A 36 -15.24 -4.31 -2.67
CA THR A 36 -14.23 -3.60 -3.47
C THR A 36 -14.24 -4.03 -4.94
N ALA A 37 -14.55 -5.31 -5.21
CA ALA A 37 -14.71 -5.84 -6.57
C ALA A 37 -15.97 -5.32 -7.29
N LYS A 38 -16.98 -4.83 -6.56
CA LYS A 38 -18.20 -4.26 -7.16
C LYS A 38 -18.03 -2.81 -7.60
N PHE A 39 -17.23 -2.02 -6.88
CA PHE A 39 -17.02 -0.60 -7.21
C PHE A 39 -16.08 -0.40 -8.42
N THR A 40 -15.06 -1.25 -8.58
CA THR A 40 -14.20 -1.23 -9.78
C THR A 40 -14.98 -1.58 -11.06
N ARG A 41 -15.96 -2.48 -10.96
CA ARG A 41 -16.86 -2.81 -12.08
C ARG A 41 -17.80 -1.67 -12.45
N ALA A 42 -18.30 -0.92 -11.46
CA ALA A 42 -19.15 0.24 -11.70
C ALA A 42 -18.38 1.39 -12.39
N ALA A 43 -17.11 1.61 -12.01
CA ALA A 43 -16.27 2.64 -12.64
C ALA A 43 -15.82 2.29 -14.08
N GLN A 44 -15.62 1.00 -14.40
CA GLN A 44 -15.33 0.57 -15.77
C GLN A 44 -16.54 0.66 -16.72
N SER A 45 -17.77 0.51 -16.19
CA SER A 45 -19.00 0.61 -16.98
C SER A 45 -19.30 2.02 -17.50
N SER A 46 -18.68 3.06 -16.93
CA SER A 46 -18.90 4.47 -17.31
C SER A 46 -17.95 5.00 -18.39
N THR A 47 -16.98 4.19 -18.86
CA THR A 47 -15.99 4.59 -19.88
C THR A 47 -16.27 4.09 -21.30
N GLU A 48 -17.38 3.39 -21.54
CA GLU A 48 -17.84 3.06 -22.90
C GLU A 48 -18.78 4.15 -23.44
N PHE A 49 -18.24 5.33 -23.76
CA PHE A 49 -18.94 6.28 -24.63
C PHE A 49 -17.96 6.87 -25.66
N ALA A 50 -18.28 6.57 -26.93
CA ALA A 50 -17.88 7.25 -28.17
C ALA A 50 -16.42 7.09 -28.67
N CYS A 51 -16.14 5.95 -29.32
CA CYS A 51 -15.18 5.91 -30.43
C CYS A 51 -15.80 6.62 -31.65
N ILE A 52 -15.41 7.88 -31.92
CA ILE A 52 -15.67 8.52 -33.21
C ILE A 52 -14.49 8.21 -34.13
N ALA A 53 -14.77 7.52 -35.24
CA ALA A 53 -13.78 7.19 -36.25
C ALA A 53 -13.21 8.46 -36.94
N PRO A 54 -11.92 8.51 -37.27
CA PRO A 54 -11.36 9.62 -38.05
C PRO A 54 -11.78 9.53 -39.53
N PRO A 55 -11.96 10.67 -40.23
CA PRO A 55 -12.32 10.70 -41.65
C PRO A 55 -11.14 10.28 -42.56
N PRO A 56 -11.43 9.82 -43.81
CA PRO A 56 -10.43 9.32 -44.75
C PRO A 56 -9.52 10.44 -45.30
N PRO A 57 -8.28 10.12 -45.72
CA PRO A 57 -7.34 11.11 -46.24
C PRO A 57 -7.65 11.49 -47.70
N LEU A 58 -7.57 12.79 -48.01
CA LEU A 58 -7.64 13.35 -49.38
C LEU A 58 -6.24 13.30 -50.05
N PRO A 59 -6.15 13.27 -51.40
CA PRO A 59 -4.93 12.96 -52.11
C PRO A 59 -3.94 14.14 -52.23
N THR A 60 -2.67 13.74 -52.23
CA THR A 60 -1.44 14.53 -52.28
C THR A 60 -1.30 15.36 -53.56
N LEU A 61 -0.87 16.63 -53.44
CA LEU A 61 -0.26 17.37 -54.54
C LEU A 61 0.97 18.17 -54.10
N VAL A 62 2.08 17.80 -54.75
CA VAL A 62 3.25 18.61 -55.17
C VAL A 62 4.31 18.99 -54.13
N GLN A 63 5.45 18.33 -54.33
CA GLN A 63 6.83 18.69 -54.02
C GLN A 63 7.13 20.19 -53.84
N LEU A 64 7.91 20.49 -52.80
CA LEU A 64 8.96 21.52 -52.92
C LEU A 64 10.26 20.99 -52.31
N ASN A 65 11.26 20.86 -53.17
CA ASN A 65 12.62 20.46 -52.85
C ASN A 65 13.22 21.32 -51.73
N LYS A 66 13.71 20.67 -50.68
CA LYS A 66 14.75 21.24 -49.82
C LYS A 66 15.88 20.24 -49.72
N LEU A 67 16.96 20.53 -50.46
CA LEU A 67 18.26 19.90 -50.31
C LEU A 67 18.72 20.08 -48.86
N VAL A 68 18.65 19.01 -48.08
CA VAL A 68 19.34 18.87 -46.80
C VAL A 68 20.20 17.63 -46.92
N ILE A 69 21.50 17.82 -46.79
CA ILE A 69 22.52 16.77 -46.78
C ILE A 69 22.21 15.85 -45.60
N GLU A 70 21.78 14.63 -45.88
CA GLU A 70 21.49 13.61 -44.89
C GLU A 70 22.82 13.00 -44.41
N PRO A 71 23.16 13.08 -43.10
CA PRO A 71 24.24 12.27 -42.56
C PRO A 71 23.79 10.82 -42.62
N ARG A 72 24.56 9.96 -43.30
CA ARG A 72 24.33 8.52 -43.35
C ARG A 72 24.36 7.94 -41.93
N LEU A 73 23.18 7.82 -41.31
CA LEU A 73 22.95 7.06 -40.10
C LEU A 73 23.27 5.60 -40.41
N VAL A 74 24.38 5.12 -39.85
CA VAL A 74 24.62 3.69 -39.68
C VAL A 74 23.40 3.14 -38.92
N PRO A 75 22.72 2.08 -39.39
CA PRO A 75 21.65 1.46 -38.63
C PRO A 75 22.26 0.90 -37.36
N THR A 76 22.16 1.67 -36.27
CA THR A 76 22.36 1.10 -34.94
C THR A 76 21.12 0.25 -34.76
N GLN A 77 21.30 -1.07 -34.82
CA GLN A 77 20.19 -1.98 -34.54
C GLN A 77 19.55 -1.53 -33.23
N PRO A 78 18.22 -1.42 -33.16
CA PRO A 78 17.58 -1.27 -31.87
C PRO A 78 18.01 -2.48 -31.06
N VAL A 79 18.90 -2.28 -30.09
CA VAL A 79 19.11 -3.25 -29.03
C VAL A 79 17.78 -3.28 -28.32
N VAL A 80 16.92 -4.20 -28.75
CA VAL A 80 15.72 -4.58 -28.03
C VAL A 80 16.25 -5.20 -26.75
N VAL A 81 16.50 -4.36 -25.74
CA VAL A 81 16.73 -4.80 -24.36
C VAL A 81 15.38 -5.27 -23.83
N THR A 82 14.89 -6.39 -24.36
CA THR A 82 13.91 -7.23 -23.68
C THR A 82 14.64 -8.07 -22.64
N ALA A 83 15.37 -7.41 -21.74
CA ALA A 83 15.74 -8.01 -20.48
C ALA A 83 14.53 -7.81 -19.55
N TYR A 84 13.48 -8.62 -19.75
CA TYR A 84 12.62 -8.96 -18.63
C TYR A 84 13.52 -9.68 -17.62
N TYR A 85 14.12 -8.92 -16.72
CA TYR A 85 14.90 -9.49 -15.62
C TYR A 85 13.99 -10.46 -14.87
N ARG A 86 14.24 -11.75 -15.07
CA ARG A 86 13.67 -12.80 -14.22
C ARG A 86 14.00 -12.39 -12.77
N PRO A 87 13.01 -12.27 -11.88
CA PRO A 87 13.29 -11.89 -10.50
C PRO A 87 14.28 -12.90 -9.92
N LEU A 88 15.45 -12.43 -9.44
CA LEU A 88 16.24 -13.25 -8.55
C LEU A 88 15.40 -13.38 -7.27
N ASP A 89 14.89 -14.57 -6.97
CA ASP A 89 14.13 -14.84 -5.73
C ASP A 89 14.95 -14.48 -4.46
N ASN A 90 16.26 -14.25 -4.60
CA ASN A 90 17.19 -13.86 -3.54
C ASN A 90 17.62 -12.38 -3.56
N ASP A 91 16.87 -11.48 -4.20
CA ASP A 91 17.19 -10.05 -4.15
C ASP A 91 17.09 -9.52 -2.69
N PRO A 92 18.20 -9.03 -2.09
CA PRO A 92 18.19 -8.47 -0.73
C PRO A 92 17.23 -7.28 -0.57
N SER A 93 16.94 -6.54 -1.65
CA SER A 93 16.02 -5.39 -1.62
C SER A 93 14.57 -5.78 -1.29
N LEU A 94 14.21 -7.04 -1.54
CA LEU A 94 12.88 -7.58 -1.27
C LEU A 94 12.73 -8.11 0.17
N GLN A 95 13.85 -8.33 0.86
CA GLN A 95 13.87 -8.89 2.21
C GLN A 95 13.58 -7.83 3.28
N SER A 96 13.00 -8.27 4.40
CA SER A 96 12.80 -7.41 5.57
C SER A 96 14.07 -7.32 6.42
N THR A 97 14.46 -6.12 6.81
CA THR A 97 15.49 -5.91 7.84
C THR A 97 14.91 -6.06 9.25
N TRP A 98 15.76 -6.12 10.28
CA TRP A 98 15.31 -6.04 11.67
C TRP A 98 14.58 -4.73 11.99
N SER A 99 15.01 -3.62 11.39
CA SER A 99 14.34 -2.34 11.53
C SER A 99 12.92 -2.38 10.97
N HIS A 100 12.73 -2.98 9.79
CA HIS A 100 11.39 -3.15 9.20
C HIS A 100 10.46 -3.92 10.14
N ARG A 101 10.96 -5.02 10.73
CA ARG A 101 10.20 -5.85 11.67
C ARG A 101 9.88 -5.10 12.98
N ALA A 102 10.85 -4.37 13.52
CA ALA A 102 10.67 -3.58 14.73
C ALA A 102 9.59 -2.51 14.57
N TRP A 103 9.62 -1.77 13.45
CA TRP A 103 8.58 -0.78 13.14
C TRP A 103 7.21 -1.41 12.93
N MET A 104 7.15 -2.56 12.25
CA MET A 104 5.90 -3.30 12.08
C MET A 104 5.28 -3.66 13.43
N VAL A 105 6.09 -4.21 14.35
CA VAL A 105 5.63 -4.59 15.69
C VAL A 105 5.18 -3.38 16.47
N ALA A 106 5.96 -2.30 16.48
CA ALA A 106 5.60 -1.08 17.18
C ALA A 106 4.27 -0.49 16.68
N GLY A 107 4.05 -0.46 15.36
CA GLY A 107 2.80 -0.01 14.77
C GLY A 107 1.61 -0.89 15.15
N CYS A 108 1.75 -2.21 15.01
CA CYS A 108 0.70 -3.16 15.40
C CYS A 108 0.37 -3.09 16.90
N THR A 109 1.38 -3.04 17.76
CA THR A 109 1.18 -2.92 19.21
C THR A 109 0.45 -1.64 19.57
N THR A 110 0.78 -0.52 18.94
CA THR A 110 0.10 0.76 19.17
C THR A 110 -1.39 0.66 18.81
N LEU A 111 -1.73 0.09 17.65
CA LEU A 111 -3.13 -0.10 17.25
C LEU A 111 -3.90 -1.04 18.18
N LEU A 112 -3.24 -2.09 18.70
CA LEU A 112 -3.83 -2.99 19.69
C LEU A 112 -4.07 -2.30 21.03
N ILE A 113 -3.18 -1.40 21.45
CA ILE A 113 -3.36 -0.57 22.66
C ILE A 113 -4.57 0.35 22.48
N SER A 114 -4.65 1.07 21.36
CA SER A 114 -5.81 1.93 21.04
C SER A 114 -7.12 1.15 21.05
N LEU A 115 -7.19 -0.01 20.38
CA LEU A 115 -8.41 -0.82 20.33
C LEU A 115 -8.76 -1.41 21.71
N GLY A 116 -7.78 -1.93 22.43
CA GLY A 116 -7.97 -2.48 23.78
C GLY A 116 -8.40 -1.42 24.79
N GLY A 117 -7.80 -0.22 24.72
CA GLY A 117 -8.17 0.94 25.51
C GLY A 117 -9.61 1.37 25.25
N SER A 118 -10.01 1.41 23.98
CA SER A 118 -11.40 1.70 23.59
C SER A 118 -12.39 0.69 24.17
N ILE A 119 -12.12 -0.61 24.03
CA ILE A 119 -12.99 -1.68 24.55
C ILE A 119 -13.11 -1.59 26.07
N LYS A 120 -11.97 -1.44 26.77
CA LYS A 120 -11.95 -1.30 28.23
C LYS A 120 -12.73 -0.06 28.67
N GLY A 121 -12.46 1.10 28.08
CA GLY A 121 -13.14 2.35 28.42
C GLY A 121 -14.64 2.31 28.13
N ALA A 122 -15.04 1.70 27.01
CA ALA A 122 -16.45 1.49 26.66
C ALA A 122 -17.16 0.59 27.69
N ALA A 123 -16.49 -0.47 28.14
CA ALA A 123 -17.02 -1.36 29.16
C ALA A 123 -17.15 -0.69 30.52
N ASP A 124 -16.11 0.03 30.97
CA ASP A 124 -16.08 0.73 32.25
C ASP A 124 -17.14 1.85 32.31
N LEU A 125 -17.43 2.50 31.18
CA LEU A 125 -18.38 3.62 31.08
C LEU A 125 -19.78 3.20 30.59
N HIS A 126 -20.00 1.90 30.31
CA HIS A 126 -21.23 1.38 29.70
C HIS A 126 -21.64 2.10 28.40
N MET A 127 -20.66 2.50 27.60
CA MET A 127 -20.84 3.35 26.42
C MET A 127 -20.31 2.67 25.16
N TYR A 128 -21.18 1.90 24.52
CA TYR A 128 -20.80 1.07 23.35
C TYR A 128 -21.15 1.72 22.01
N VAL A 129 -22.20 2.53 21.95
CA VAL A 129 -22.70 3.09 20.69
C VAL A 129 -21.69 4.06 20.07
N GLU A 130 -21.13 4.97 20.87
CA GLU A 130 -20.23 5.99 20.35
C GLU A 130 -18.94 5.38 19.76
N PRO A 131 -18.21 4.47 20.44
CA PRO A 131 -17.03 3.84 19.85
C PRO A 131 -17.35 3.01 18.60
N ILE A 132 -18.53 2.39 18.51
CA ILE A 132 -18.96 1.66 17.31
C ILE A 132 -19.16 2.62 16.13
N ILE A 133 -19.90 3.70 16.33
CA ILE A 133 -20.12 4.71 15.27
C ILE A 133 -18.79 5.34 14.86
N ALA A 134 -17.95 5.68 15.83
CA ALA A 134 -16.63 6.24 15.59
C ALA A 134 -15.73 5.29 14.79
N SER A 135 -15.75 3.98 15.11
CA SER A 135 -15.04 2.96 14.32
C SER A 135 -15.56 2.91 12.87
N TYR A 136 -16.87 2.94 12.68
CA TYR A 136 -17.48 2.92 11.35
C TYR A 136 -17.10 4.16 10.51
N ILE A 137 -17.10 5.35 11.11
CA ILE A 137 -16.63 6.57 10.45
C ILE A 137 -15.14 6.44 10.11
N GLY A 138 -14.32 5.95 11.04
CA GLY A 138 -12.89 5.69 10.81
C GLY A 138 -12.66 4.76 9.62
N TYR A 139 -13.45 3.69 9.51
CA TYR A 139 -13.42 2.77 8.39
C TYR A 139 -13.75 3.47 7.04
N ILE A 140 -14.83 4.25 6.95
CA ILE A 140 -15.17 4.96 5.70
C ILE A 140 -14.07 5.96 5.32
N LEU A 141 -13.56 6.71 6.30
CA LEU A 141 -12.50 7.68 6.05
C LEU A 141 -11.17 7.02 5.67
N SER A 142 -10.93 5.77 6.07
CA SER A 142 -9.75 5.01 5.63
C SER A 142 -9.76 4.75 4.13
N ASP A 143 -10.91 4.37 3.58
CA ASP A 143 -11.08 4.11 2.15
C ASP A 143 -10.87 5.40 1.36
N LEU A 144 -11.60 6.47 1.74
CA LEU A 144 -11.47 7.79 1.13
C LEU A 144 -10.04 8.33 1.22
N GLY A 145 -9.42 8.24 2.39
CA GLY A 145 -8.06 8.71 2.65
C GLY A 145 -7.03 7.95 1.82
N SER A 146 -7.16 6.62 1.72
CA SER A 146 -6.29 5.80 0.87
C SER A 146 -6.43 6.15 -0.61
N GLY A 147 -7.66 6.40 -1.09
CA GLY A 147 -7.92 6.80 -2.47
C GLY A 147 -7.32 8.15 -2.83
N ILE A 148 -7.51 9.17 -1.98
CA ILE A 148 -6.90 10.49 -2.16
C ILE A 148 -5.37 10.39 -2.16
N TYR A 149 -4.82 9.62 -1.22
CA TYR A 149 -3.37 9.43 -1.10
C TYR A 149 -2.79 8.74 -2.35
N HIS A 150 -3.39 7.65 -2.82
CA HIS A 150 -2.96 6.96 -4.04
C HIS A 150 -3.07 7.84 -5.28
N TRP A 151 -4.18 8.56 -5.45
CA TRP A 151 -4.32 9.51 -6.55
C TRP A 151 -3.24 10.60 -6.50
N GLY A 152 -2.95 11.15 -5.32
CA GLY A 152 -1.97 12.21 -5.13
C GLY A 152 -0.55 11.79 -5.52
N ILE A 153 -0.07 10.67 -4.97
CA ILE A 153 1.30 10.19 -5.22
C ILE A 153 1.51 9.72 -6.67
N ASP A 154 0.46 9.28 -7.35
CA ASP A 154 0.54 8.88 -8.75
C ASP A 154 0.66 10.08 -9.69
N ASN A 155 -0.07 11.16 -9.38
CA ASN A 155 -0.19 12.32 -10.28
C ASN A 155 0.81 13.44 -9.99
N TYR A 156 1.35 13.53 -8.77
CA TYR A 156 2.18 14.66 -8.35
C TYR A 156 3.56 14.23 -7.82
N GLY A 157 4.55 15.10 -8.01
CA GLY A 157 5.92 14.92 -7.52
C GLY A 157 6.71 13.79 -8.19
N ASP A 158 7.95 13.63 -7.74
CA ASP A 158 8.87 12.55 -8.11
C ASP A 158 9.84 12.23 -6.94
N GLY A 159 10.90 11.46 -7.21
CA GLY A 159 11.93 11.11 -6.22
C GLY A 159 12.64 12.29 -5.57
N SER A 160 12.62 13.48 -6.17
CA SER A 160 13.20 14.70 -5.63
C SER A 160 12.25 15.49 -4.70
N THR A 161 10.99 15.05 -4.58
CA THR A 161 10.00 15.71 -3.71
C THR A 161 10.46 15.67 -2.25
N PRO A 162 10.56 16.82 -1.55
CA PRO A 162 10.97 16.84 -0.16
C PRO A 162 10.07 15.95 0.72
N PHE A 163 10.68 15.26 1.68
CA PHE A 163 10.04 14.37 2.66
C PHE A 163 9.39 13.09 2.12
N VAL A 164 8.74 13.14 0.95
CA VAL A 164 7.95 12.03 0.39
C VAL A 164 8.50 11.46 -0.92
N GLY A 165 9.58 12.02 -1.47
CA GLY A 165 10.11 11.62 -2.77
C GLY A 165 10.46 10.14 -2.87
N THR A 166 11.10 9.58 -1.84
CA THR A 166 11.43 8.14 -1.80
C THR A 166 10.18 7.26 -1.79
N GLN A 167 9.09 7.73 -1.18
CA GLN A 167 7.80 7.04 -1.17
C GLN A 167 7.13 7.13 -2.54
N ILE A 168 7.11 8.32 -3.16
CA ILE A 168 6.59 8.52 -4.52
C ILE A 168 7.35 7.65 -5.52
N GLU A 169 8.68 7.60 -5.43
CA GLU A 169 9.50 6.75 -6.30
C GLU A 169 9.18 5.26 -6.11
N ALA A 170 9.01 4.80 -4.86
CA ALA A 170 8.62 3.42 -4.57
C ALA A 170 7.21 3.08 -5.12
N PHE A 171 6.26 4.02 -5.01
CA PHE A 171 4.91 3.85 -5.58
C PHE A 171 4.95 3.86 -7.12
N LYS A 172 5.57 4.85 -7.76
CA LYS A 172 5.67 4.87 -9.24
C LYS A 172 6.50 3.71 -9.78
N GLY A 173 7.48 3.24 -9.03
CA GLY A 173 8.33 2.09 -9.39
C GLY A 173 7.55 0.79 -9.55
N HIS A 174 6.51 0.57 -8.75
CA HIS A 174 5.73 -0.66 -8.86
C HIS A 174 4.80 -0.68 -10.09
N HIS A 175 4.42 0.45 -10.67
CA HIS A 175 3.74 0.46 -11.98
C HIS A 175 4.63 -0.07 -13.10
N LYS A 176 5.93 0.21 -13.01
CA LYS A 176 6.93 -0.34 -13.94
C LYS A 176 7.17 -1.82 -13.69
N MET A 177 7.14 -2.24 -12.43
CA MET A 177 7.44 -3.61 -12.00
C MET A 177 6.45 -4.16 -10.95
N PRO A 178 5.20 -4.48 -11.33
CA PRO A 178 4.14 -4.84 -10.36
C PRO A 178 4.46 -6.07 -9.52
N TRP A 179 5.23 -7.01 -10.08
CA TRP A 179 5.64 -8.23 -9.40
C TRP A 179 6.55 -7.97 -8.19
N THR A 180 7.17 -6.80 -8.09
CA THR A 180 8.06 -6.49 -6.95
C THR A 180 7.28 -6.39 -5.64
N ILE A 181 6.03 -5.89 -5.67
CA ILE A 181 5.21 -5.80 -4.45
C ILE A 181 4.88 -7.20 -3.94
N THR A 182 4.41 -8.11 -4.81
CA THR A 182 4.02 -9.49 -4.43
C THR A 182 5.18 -10.35 -3.93
N ARG A 183 6.42 -9.93 -4.18
CA ARG A 183 7.65 -10.62 -3.74
C ARG A 183 8.32 -9.98 -2.52
N ARG A 184 7.94 -8.76 -2.12
CA ARG A 184 8.47 -8.13 -0.91
C ARG A 184 7.91 -8.81 0.33
N VAL A 185 8.78 -9.06 1.30
CA VAL A 185 8.36 -9.52 2.63
C VAL A 185 7.45 -8.46 3.26
N PHE A 186 6.36 -8.90 3.88
CA PHE A 186 5.32 -8.03 4.45
C PHE A 186 5.86 -6.85 5.28
N ALA A 187 6.79 -7.10 6.21
CA ALA A 187 7.40 -6.03 7.02
C ALA A 187 8.19 -5.01 6.16
N ASN A 188 8.86 -5.45 5.09
CA ASN A 188 9.53 -4.55 4.16
C ASN A 188 8.52 -3.62 3.46
N ASN A 189 7.34 -4.13 3.12
CA ASN A 189 6.32 -3.32 2.46
C ASN A 189 5.65 -2.31 3.41
N LEU A 190 5.30 -2.73 4.63
CA LEU A 190 4.46 -1.92 5.53
C LEU A 190 5.21 -1.11 6.59
N HIS A 191 6.51 -1.34 6.83
CA HIS A 191 7.21 -0.70 7.95
C HIS A 191 7.16 0.84 7.95
N ALA A 192 7.18 1.48 6.79
CA ALA A 192 7.12 2.94 6.70
C ALA A 192 5.77 3.47 7.21
N LEU A 193 4.68 2.80 6.83
CA LEU A 193 3.33 3.09 7.34
C LEU A 193 3.23 2.75 8.82
N ALA A 194 3.72 1.59 9.25
CA ALA A 194 3.71 1.19 10.66
C ALA A 194 4.48 2.19 11.56
N ARG A 195 5.61 2.71 11.07
CA ARG A 195 6.36 3.78 11.74
C ARG A 195 5.55 5.08 11.85
N ALA A 196 4.88 5.49 10.77
CA ALA A 196 4.01 6.66 10.80
C ALA A 196 2.88 6.48 11.82
N VAL A 197 2.24 5.31 11.84
CA VAL A 197 1.22 4.93 12.82
C VAL A 197 1.76 5.00 14.25
N THR A 198 2.95 4.47 14.53
CA THR A 198 3.55 4.57 15.86
C THR A 198 3.73 6.03 16.27
N PHE A 199 4.27 6.87 15.39
CA PHE A 199 4.50 8.28 15.75
C PHE A 199 3.22 9.11 15.90
N THR A 200 2.13 8.73 15.23
CA THR A 200 0.86 9.47 15.31
C THR A 200 -0.06 8.96 16.41
N VAL A 201 -0.24 7.64 16.53
CA VAL A 201 -1.22 7.03 17.42
C VAL A 201 -0.67 6.86 18.84
N LEU A 202 0.62 6.54 19.01
CA LEU A 202 1.17 6.32 20.34
C LEU A 202 1.03 7.56 21.25
N PRO A 203 1.35 8.79 20.79
CA PRO A 203 1.10 9.97 21.60
C PRO A 203 -0.38 10.15 21.95
N ILE A 204 -1.29 9.86 21.01
CA ILE A 204 -2.74 9.95 21.24
C ILE A 204 -3.15 8.97 22.34
N ASP A 205 -2.68 7.72 22.28
CA ASP A 205 -2.99 6.71 23.31
C ASP A 205 -2.45 7.09 24.69
N LEU A 206 -1.31 7.77 24.75
CA LEU A 206 -0.70 8.20 26.01
C LEU A 206 -1.41 9.40 26.65
N VAL A 207 -2.01 10.30 25.84
CA VAL A 207 -2.62 11.54 26.34
C VAL A 207 -4.15 11.48 26.37
N CYS A 208 -4.78 10.68 25.51
CA CYS A 208 -6.22 10.61 25.31
C CYS A 208 -6.75 9.21 25.63
N HIS A 209 -7.47 9.11 26.76
CA HIS A 209 -8.10 7.87 27.22
C HIS A 209 -9.61 7.83 26.92
N ASN A 210 -10.06 8.58 25.91
CA ASN A 210 -11.46 8.58 25.51
C ASN A 210 -11.72 7.37 24.57
N PRO A 211 -12.65 6.46 24.91
CA PRO A 211 -12.83 5.23 24.16
C PRO A 211 -13.36 5.47 22.74
N THR A 212 -14.10 6.56 22.50
CA THR A 212 -14.60 6.96 21.18
C THR A 212 -13.46 7.42 20.28
N VAL A 213 -12.53 8.23 20.80
CA VAL A 213 -11.33 8.68 20.06
C VAL A 213 -10.43 7.49 19.75
N GLN A 214 -10.16 6.63 20.74
CA GLN A 214 -9.33 5.44 20.56
C GLN A 214 -9.93 4.42 19.57
N ALA A 215 -11.26 4.28 19.54
CA ALA A 215 -11.95 3.49 18.52
C ALA A 215 -11.77 4.09 17.12
N PHE A 216 -11.98 5.41 16.99
CA PHE A 216 -11.86 6.12 15.73
C PHE A 216 -10.45 5.96 15.13
N VAL A 217 -9.42 6.35 15.88
CA VAL A 217 -8.03 6.31 15.38
C VAL A 217 -7.56 4.88 15.15
N GLY A 218 -7.89 3.96 16.07
CA GLY A 218 -7.56 2.54 15.92
C GLY A 218 -8.16 1.95 14.65
N CYS A 219 -9.46 2.14 14.42
CA CYS A 219 -10.13 1.59 13.24
C CYS A 219 -9.66 2.25 11.92
N LEU A 220 -9.52 3.57 11.90
CA LEU A 220 -9.02 4.32 10.74
C LEU A 220 -7.64 3.81 10.29
N LEU A 221 -6.70 3.70 11.22
CA LEU A 221 -5.32 3.33 10.89
C LEU A 221 -5.16 1.83 10.65
N VAL A 222 -5.93 0.95 11.31
CA VAL A 222 -5.99 -0.47 10.97
C VAL A 222 -6.48 -0.66 9.54
N ALA A 223 -7.59 0.00 9.17
CA ALA A 223 -8.19 -0.14 7.85
C ALA A 223 -7.28 0.44 6.75
N LEU A 224 -6.58 1.56 7.00
CA LEU A 224 -5.54 2.08 6.11
C LEU A 224 -4.39 1.07 5.90
N CYS A 225 -3.88 0.47 6.98
CA CYS A 225 -2.83 -0.55 6.87
C CYS A 225 -3.29 -1.76 6.04
N LEU A 226 -4.54 -2.18 6.21
CA LEU A 226 -5.13 -3.28 5.47
C LEU A 226 -5.29 -2.96 3.98
N ALA A 227 -5.77 -1.76 3.65
CA ALA A 227 -5.89 -1.28 2.28
C ALA A 227 -4.53 -1.26 1.58
N SER A 228 -3.47 -0.83 2.27
CA SER A 228 -2.09 -0.83 1.73
C SER A 228 -1.44 -2.22 1.66
N SER A 229 -2.01 -3.22 2.33
CA SER A 229 -1.51 -4.61 2.31
C SER A 229 -2.23 -5.52 1.32
N SER A 230 -3.41 -5.11 0.85
CA SER A 230 -4.27 -5.92 0.00
C SER A 230 -3.69 -6.02 -1.41
N MET A 231 -2.96 -7.11 -1.64
CA MET A 231 -2.60 -7.52 -3.00
C MET A 231 -3.64 -8.52 -3.52
N PRO A 232 -4.08 -8.41 -4.78
CA PRO A 232 -4.87 -9.45 -5.41
C PRO A 232 -4.03 -10.73 -5.54
N GLY A 233 -4.10 -11.56 -4.50
CA GLY A 233 -3.48 -12.88 -4.46
C GLY A 233 -4.30 -13.87 -5.28
N HIS A 234 -4.17 -13.80 -6.62
CA HIS A 234 -4.39 -14.91 -7.56
C HIS A 234 -4.30 -14.38 -9.00
N MET A 235 -3.10 -14.02 -9.45
CA MET A 235 -2.77 -14.18 -10.87
C MET A 235 -1.87 -15.41 -10.96
N GLY A 236 -2.44 -16.48 -11.52
CA GLY A 236 -1.83 -17.80 -11.56
C GLY A 236 -0.43 -17.75 -12.16
N GLN A 237 0.47 -18.55 -11.57
CA GLN A 237 1.61 -19.08 -12.30
C GLN A 237 1.07 -19.96 -13.44
N SER A 238 0.73 -19.35 -14.57
CA SER A 238 0.67 -20.05 -15.84
C SER A 238 2.11 -20.47 -16.14
N ARG A 239 2.39 -21.75 -15.94
CA ARG A 239 3.60 -22.42 -16.45
C ARG A 239 3.69 -22.13 -17.93
N LEU A 240 4.80 -21.53 -18.35
CA LEU A 240 5.36 -21.60 -19.69
C LEU A 240 6.81 -22.08 -19.52
#